data_AF-A0A518KEW9-F1
#
_entry.id   AF-A0A518KEW9-F1
#
_cell.length_a   1.000
_cell.length_b   1.000
_cell.length_c   1.000
_cell.angle_alpha   90.00
_cell.angle_beta   90.00
_cell.angle_gamma   90.00
#
_symmetry.space_group_name_H-M   'P 1'
#
loop_
_entity.id
_entity.type
_entity.pdbx_description
1 polymer ?
#
loop_
_entity_poly.entity_id
_entity_poly.type
_entity_poly.pdbx_seq_one_letter_code
_entity_poly.pdbx_strand_id
1 'polypeptide(L)'
;MSTVANSRRLIGSSVVWCLLVSGVLASGDLRAIALSGVAPGGNNAAYTGLGTPVINARGDVAFLGSATDGTEQMAGVWTARDGEPPSPAALIGQIAPGANKPFQSLRGPSIDRFGRVAYIASLQRDEGETIPISGAWRAGPDGDVTLIALAREDWFIPGTSSVIGHFDTTLFVNAAGQAMFSTSLRTDSLWDGTVIVGENAGVDSVLGIVAREGQSAPGTDAAFRFVYYRHTGPSNAGHVGIVTTLQGPNVTPDNEEGVWAYTPGAGIRLVAREGDAAPAMDGVFNSFYYPRVSVNRFGDVAFAADYRPNEGGASVGSGVFSSAAGTEGPVAIVKTGDAISSMGLQFGSAGNVLLLGSTGDIVAPVTLSGSGVNTANNHAILMADAGGDLNLIAREGDPAPGTDARFGNMISPDPFFSPSLNGRGQVVFSSRLSGTGVDASNDSAIWAYDGGALRLIAREGDSIDVSDDPHSPDLRTIESLDAELRSSNDDGLPSGFNDRGQIAFYAAFTDGTSGVFVSDAVAAPLPLAGDYDRDGFVTPGDYDVWESAYGSWAVSYEGADGNGDGFVDAADYAVWRDAYQTVVQSVPEPSGLSGLAVALAAAAFRRRR
;
A
#
# COMPACT_ATOMS: atom_id res chain seq x y z
N MET A 1 -18.77 -2.76 68.09
CA MET A 1 -17.61 -2.32 67.30
C MET A 1 -17.73 -2.94 65.91
N SER A 2 -17.79 -2.08 64.89
CA SER A 2 -17.57 -2.31 63.46
C SER A 2 -18.25 -3.50 62.75
N THR A 3 -19.30 -3.17 62.01
CA THR A 3 -19.72 -3.76 60.73
C THR A 3 -18.92 -3.14 59.59
N VAL A 4 -18.43 -3.96 58.64
CA VAL A 4 -18.25 -3.56 57.24
C VAL A 4 -18.67 -4.73 56.36
N ALA A 5 -19.76 -4.53 55.63
CA ALA A 5 -20.18 -5.33 54.49
C ALA A 5 -19.50 -4.80 53.23
N ASN A 6 -19.14 -5.67 52.29
CA ASN A 6 -19.02 -5.27 50.89
C ASN A 6 -19.46 -6.43 49.99
N SER A 7 -20.68 -6.29 49.49
CA SER A 7 -21.29 -7.11 48.46
C SER A 7 -20.84 -6.61 47.08
N ARG A 8 -20.10 -7.43 46.32
CA ARG A 8 -19.97 -7.25 44.86
C ARG A 8 -20.95 -8.20 44.17
N ARG A 9 -21.86 -7.59 43.41
CA ARG A 9 -22.81 -8.25 42.51
C ARG A 9 -22.04 -9.02 41.43
N LEU A 10 -22.36 -10.30 41.28
CA LEU A 10 -22.11 -11.07 40.07
C LEU A 10 -23.06 -10.55 38.98
N ILE A 11 -22.52 -10.07 37.87
CA ILE A 11 -23.22 -10.05 36.58
C ILE A 11 -22.41 -11.00 35.70
N GLY A 12 -23.05 -12.09 35.30
CA GLY A 12 -22.42 -13.16 34.54
C GLY A 12 -22.25 -12.80 33.07
N SER A 13 -21.11 -13.17 32.52
CA SER A 13 -20.96 -13.45 31.09
C SER A 13 -20.49 -14.88 30.97
N SER A 14 -21.39 -15.75 30.50
CA SER A 14 -21.12 -17.14 30.19
C SER A 14 -20.18 -17.18 28.99
N VAL A 15 -18.90 -17.45 29.23
CA VAL A 15 -17.95 -17.85 28.18
C VAL A 15 -18.29 -19.29 27.80
N VAL A 16 -18.98 -19.47 26.68
CA VAL A 16 -19.11 -20.77 26.04
C VAL A 16 -17.76 -21.06 25.37
N TRP A 17 -17.03 -22.01 25.93
CA TRP A 17 -15.89 -22.64 25.27
C TRP A 17 -16.44 -23.48 24.11
N CYS A 18 -16.46 -22.94 22.89
CA CYS A 18 -16.49 -23.77 21.70
C CYS A 18 -15.09 -24.35 21.51
N LEU A 19 -15.00 -25.68 21.46
CA LEU A 19 -13.84 -26.37 20.90
C LEU A 19 -13.64 -25.85 19.47
N LEU A 20 -12.48 -25.23 19.21
CA LEU A 20 -12.01 -24.94 17.87
C LEU A 20 -11.85 -26.27 17.13
N VAL A 21 -12.78 -26.56 16.23
CA VAL A 21 -12.45 -27.31 15.03
C VAL A 21 -11.67 -26.32 14.16
N SER A 22 -10.42 -26.62 13.87
CA SER A 22 -9.61 -25.91 12.89
C SER A 22 -10.39 -25.80 11.57
N GLY A 23 -10.76 -24.58 11.16
CA GLY A 23 -11.42 -24.35 9.87
C GLY A 23 -12.45 -23.21 9.79
N VAL A 24 -12.72 -22.48 10.89
CA VAL A 24 -13.57 -21.27 10.86
C VAL A 24 -12.74 -20.08 11.38
N LEU A 25 -12.45 -19.13 10.49
CA LEU A 25 -11.88 -17.83 10.88
C LEU A 25 -12.93 -17.05 11.68
N ALA A 26 -12.55 -16.41 12.79
CA ALA A 26 -13.49 -15.71 13.65
C ALA A 26 -14.14 -14.52 12.90
N SER A 27 -15.47 -14.47 12.87
CA SER A 27 -16.26 -13.49 12.07
C SER A 27 -16.10 -12.01 12.49
N GLY A 28 -15.33 -11.71 13.54
CA GLY A 28 -15.17 -10.35 14.06
C GLY A 28 -14.12 -9.52 13.30
N ASP A 29 -13.18 -10.18 12.61
CA ASP A 29 -12.01 -9.54 12.01
C ASP A 29 -12.06 -9.53 10.48
N LEU A 30 -13.19 -9.91 9.87
CA LEU A 30 -13.36 -10.00 8.42
C LEU A 30 -14.72 -9.44 8.00
N ARG A 31 -14.73 -8.58 6.98
CA ARG A 31 -15.92 -7.94 6.43
C ARG A 31 -16.00 -8.17 4.92
N ALA A 32 -17.16 -8.60 4.43
CA ALA A 32 -17.44 -8.65 3.01
C ALA A 32 -17.73 -7.24 2.45
N ILE A 33 -17.03 -6.86 1.38
CA ILE A 33 -17.24 -5.58 0.67
C ILE A 33 -18.14 -5.79 -0.55
N ALA A 34 -17.91 -6.88 -1.28
CA ALA A 34 -18.71 -7.27 -2.43
C ALA A 34 -18.75 -8.80 -2.55
N LEU A 35 -19.90 -9.35 -2.95
CA LEU A 35 -20.09 -10.78 -3.16
C LEU A 35 -20.75 -11.02 -4.52
N SER A 36 -20.27 -12.02 -5.27
CA SER A 36 -20.94 -12.46 -6.50
C SER A 36 -22.36 -12.95 -6.19
N GLY A 37 -23.31 -12.63 -7.05
CA GLY A 37 -24.73 -12.88 -6.83
C GLY A 37 -25.44 -11.84 -5.97
N VAL A 38 -24.70 -10.90 -5.35
CA VAL A 38 -25.26 -9.78 -4.58
C VAL A 38 -25.18 -8.50 -5.40
N ALA A 39 -26.21 -7.66 -5.27
CA ALA A 39 -26.30 -6.37 -5.92
C ALA A 39 -25.51 -5.28 -5.16
N PRO A 40 -24.78 -4.37 -5.84
CA PRO A 40 -24.23 -3.17 -5.22
C PRO A 40 -25.37 -2.26 -4.75
N GLY A 41 -25.22 -1.67 -3.56
CA GLY A 41 -26.26 -0.98 -2.78
C GLY A 41 -27.19 -0.04 -3.56
N GLY A 42 -28.26 -0.61 -4.13
CA GLY A 42 -29.35 0.11 -4.81
C GLY A 42 -29.61 -0.26 -6.28
N ASN A 43 -28.73 -1.02 -6.94
CA ASN A 43 -28.93 -1.44 -8.34
C ASN A 43 -29.45 -2.89 -8.39
N ASN A 44 -30.39 -3.22 -9.29
CA ASN A 44 -30.88 -4.61 -9.43
C ASN A 44 -29.86 -5.57 -10.11
N ALA A 45 -28.64 -5.11 -10.41
CA ALA A 45 -27.62 -5.87 -11.10
C ALA A 45 -26.70 -6.60 -10.10
N ALA A 46 -26.69 -7.92 -10.12
CA ALA A 46 -25.86 -8.74 -9.24
C ALA A 46 -24.43 -8.90 -9.79
N TYR A 47 -23.42 -8.89 -8.92
CA TYR A 47 -22.03 -9.14 -9.31
C TYR A 47 -21.88 -10.53 -9.95
N THR A 48 -21.17 -10.59 -11.07
CA THR A 48 -20.83 -11.82 -11.81
C THR A 48 -19.34 -12.10 -11.84
N GLY A 49 -18.52 -11.09 -11.53
CA GLY A 49 -17.07 -11.19 -11.47
C GLY A 49 -16.51 -10.08 -10.61
N LEU A 50 -15.50 -10.39 -9.82
CA LEU A 50 -14.79 -9.48 -8.94
C LEU A 50 -13.29 -9.66 -9.18
N GLY A 51 -12.54 -8.57 -9.11
CA GLY A 51 -11.09 -8.55 -9.21
C GLY A 51 -10.43 -8.20 -7.88
N THR A 52 -9.10 -8.30 -7.88
CA THR A 52 -8.24 -8.03 -6.73
C THR A 52 -8.42 -6.59 -6.24
N PRO A 53 -8.72 -6.37 -4.95
CA PRO A 53 -8.97 -5.04 -4.41
C PRO A 53 -7.70 -4.32 -4.01
N VAL A 54 -7.78 -2.98 -3.99
CA VAL A 54 -6.82 -2.07 -3.37
C VAL A 54 -7.53 -1.26 -2.29
N ILE A 55 -6.81 -0.85 -1.26
CA ILE A 55 -7.34 -0.14 -0.08
C ILE A 55 -6.46 1.06 0.25
N ASN A 56 -7.08 2.19 0.61
CA ASN A 56 -6.35 3.36 1.09
C ASN A 56 -6.22 3.38 2.63
N ALA A 57 -5.50 4.37 3.13
CA ALA A 57 -5.32 4.67 4.55
C ALA A 57 -6.61 4.76 5.38
N ARG A 58 -7.72 5.22 4.78
CA ARG A 58 -9.03 5.39 5.44
C ARG A 58 -9.89 4.13 5.45
N GLY A 59 -9.46 3.08 4.75
CA GLY A 59 -10.24 1.86 4.57
C GLY A 59 -11.18 1.86 3.37
N ASP A 60 -11.10 2.87 2.50
CA ASP A 60 -11.84 2.87 1.24
C ASP A 60 -11.23 1.85 0.29
N VAL A 61 -12.07 1.07 -0.38
CA VAL A 61 -11.66 -0.03 -1.28
C VAL A 61 -12.01 0.30 -2.72
N ALA A 62 -11.11 0.02 -3.66
CA ALA A 62 -11.39 0.03 -5.09
C ALA A 62 -11.07 -1.32 -5.74
N PHE A 63 -11.87 -1.75 -6.71
CA PHE A 63 -11.70 -3.04 -7.38
C PHE A 63 -12.32 -3.05 -8.78
N LEU A 64 -11.87 -3.97 -9.63
CA LEU A 64 -12.55 -4.26 -10.90
C LEU A 64 -13.74 -5.20 -10.64
N GLY A 65 -14.84 -5.00 -11.33
CA GLY A 65 -15.99 -5.90 -11.19
C GLY A 65 -16.95 -5.85 -12.37
N SER A 66 -17.67 -6.94 -12.56
CA SER A 66 -18.80 -7.04 -13.48
C SER A 66 -20.07 -7.37 -12.72
N ALA A 67 -21.20 -6.79 -13.14
CA ALA A 67 -22.53 -7.02 -12.62
C ALA A 67 -23.54 -7.15 -13.78
N THR A 68 -24.66 -7.83 -13.55
CA THR A 68 -25.76 -7.92 -14.53
C THR A 68 -27.11 -7.98 -13.85
N ASP A 69 -28.11 -7.33 -14.44
CA ASP A 69 -29.53 -7.47 -14.06
C ASP A 69 -30.24 -8.57 -14.89
N GLY A 70 -29.48 -9.33 -15.69
CA GLY A 70 -29.97 -10.34 -16.63
C GLY A 70 -30.26 -9.80 -18.04
N THR A 71 -30.23 -8.49 -18.24
CA THR A 71 -30.46 -7.84 -19.54
C THR A 71 -29.29 -6.97 -19.99
N GLU A 72 -28.65 -6.27 -19.05
CA GLU A 72 -27.47 -5.46 -19.29
C GLU A 72 -26.29 -5.97 -18.46
N GLN A 73 -25.08 -5.87 -19.03
CA GLN A 73 -23.84 -6.18 -18.33
C GLN A 73 -23.12 -4.86 -18.02
N MET A 74 -22.89 -4.61 -16.74
CA MET A 74 -22.12 -3.49 -16.24
C MET A 74 -20.74 -4.01 -15.86
N ALA A 75 -19.67 -3.49 -16.44
CA ALA A 75 -18.31 -3.87 -16.05
C ALA A 75 -17.46 -2.62 -15.87
N GLY A 76 -16.61 -2.57 -14.86
CA GLY A 76 -15.73 -1.44 -14.66
C GLY A 76 -15.08 -1.36 -13.29
N VAL A 77 -14.79 -0.15 -12.86
CA VAL A 77 -14.14 0.15 -11.58
C VAL A 77 -15.21 0.49 -10.55
N TRP A 78 -15.17 -0.20 -9.42
CA TRP A 78 -16.07 -0.04 -8.29
C TRP A 78 -15.29 0.48 -7.08
N THR A 79 -15.98 1.25 -6.24
CA THR A 79 -15.40 1.87 -5.04
C THR A 79 -16.36 1.72 -3.88
N ALA A 80 -15.87 1.35 -2.71
CA ALA A 80 -16.62 1.33 -1.46
C ALA A 80 -15.91 2.23 -0.46
N ARG A 81 -16.64 3.17 0.13
CA ARG A 81 -16.14 3.88 1.33
C ARG A 81 -16.20 2.93 2.51
N ASP A 82 -15.36 3.12 3.51
CA ASP A 82 -15.35 2.26 4.70
C ASP A 82 -16.76 2.18 5.32
N GLY A 83 -17.36 0.98 5.33
CA GLY A 83 -18.71 0.73 5.85
C GLY A 83 -19.89 1.07 4.92
N GLU A 84 -19.64 1.58 3.71
CA GLU A 84 -20.66 1.89 2.71
C GLU A 84 -20.67 0.86 1.57
N PRO A 85 -21.82 0.61 0.92
CA PRO A 85 -21.88 -0.33 -0.20
C PRO A 85 -21.08 0.17 -1.42
N PRO A 86 -20.55 -0.73 -2.25
CA PRO A 86 -19.81 -0.32 -3.44
C PRO A 86 -20.67 0.43 -4.47
N SER A 87 -20.09 1.46 -5.08
CA SER A 87 -20.67 2.24 -6.19
C SER A 87 -19.71 2.26 -7.40
N PRO A 88 -20.21 2.37 -8.64
CA PRO A 88 -19.35 2.42 -9.82
C PRO A 88 -18.64 3.79 -9.92
N ALA A 89 -17.31 3.76 -10.04
CA ALA A 89 -16.50 4.94 -10.38
C ALA A 89 -16.40 5.15 -11.90
N ALA A 90 -16.39 4.07 -12.68
CA ALA A 90 -16.41 4.10 -14.13
C ALA A 90 -16.93 2.78 -14.69
N LEU A 91 -17.70 2.83 -15.79
CA LEU A 91 -18.21 1.65 -16.47
C LEU A 91 -17.81 1.61 -17.94
N ILE A 92 -17.51 0.42 -18.44
CA ILE A 92 -17.38 0.12 -19.87
C ILE A 92 -18.67 0.56 -20.58
N GLY A 93 -18.52 1.20 -21.74
CA GLY A 93 -19.61 1.78 -22.51
C GLY A 93 -19.95 3.23 -22.13
N GLN A 94 -19.60 3.71 -20.93
CA GLN A 94 -19.77 5.13 -20.60
C GLN A 94 -18.84 5.99 -21.46
N ILE A 95 -19.33 7.16 -21.88
CA ILE A 95 -18.53 8.14 -22.62
C ILE A 95 -17.43 8.66 -21.71
N ALA A 96 -16.18 8.42 -22.11
CA ALA A 96 -15.01 8.86 -21.39
C ALA A 96 -14.92 10.39 -21.36
N PRO A 97 -14.96 11.02 -20.18
CA PRO A 97 -14.82 12.47 -20.05
C PRO A 97 -13.51 12.96 -20.67
N GLY A 98 -13.57 14.07 -21.39
CA GLY A 98 -12.43 14.66 -22.10
C GLY A 98 -12.04 13.98 -23.41
N ALA A 99 -12.52 12.78 -23.71
CA ALA A 99 -12.18 12.04 -24.94
C ALA A 99 -13.35 11.82 -25.90
N ASN A 100 -14.59 11.97 -25.43
CA ASN A 100 -15.82 11.80 -26.22
C ASN A 100 -15.96 10.44 -26.94
N LYS A 101 -15.32 9.39 -26.43
CA LYS A 101 -15.45 8.00 -26.90
C LYS A 101 -15.82 7.07 -25.73
N PRO A 102 -16.61 6.01 -25.94
CA PRO A 102 -16.93 5.05 -24.89
C PRO A 102 -15.67 4.36 -24.33
N PHE A 103 -15.66 4.08 -23.02
CA PHE A 103 -14.70 3.13 -22.43
C PHE A 103 -14.92 1.74 -23.02
N GLN A 104 -13.84 1.09 -23.47
CA GLN A 104 -13.85 -0.27 -24.01
C GLN A 104 -13.28 -1.28 -23.00
N SER A 105 -12.26 -0.89 -22.24
CA SER A 105 -11.71 -1.69 -21.15
C SER A 105 -11.25 -0.77 -20.03
N LEU A 106 -11.25 -1.28 -18.79
CA LEU A 106 -10.81 -0.59 -17.59
C LEU A 106 -9.86 -1.53 -16.84
N ARG A 107 -8.73 -1.02 -16.35
CA ARG A 107 -7.73 -1.82 -15.61
C ARG A 107 -6.94 -0.98 -14.60
N GLY A 108 -6.32 -1.68 -13.66
CA GLY A 108 -5.36 -1.12 -12.70
C GLY A 108 -5.93 0.03 -11.87
N PRO A 109 -7.02 -0.20 -11.09
CA PRO A 109 -7.49 0.81 -10.17
C PRO A 109 -6.44 1.07 -9.08
N SER A 110 -6.21 2.34 -8.77
CA SER A 110 -5.43 2.81 -7.62
C SER A 110 -6.29 3.80 -6.86
N ILE A 111 -6.24 3.79 -5.53
CA ILE A 111 -7.01 4.69 -4.68
C ILE A 111 -6.06 5.48 -3.78
N ASP A 112 -6.27 6.79 -3.71
CA ASP A 112 -5.48 7.65 -2.83
C ASP A 112 -6.15 7.90 -1.48
N ARG A 113 -5.46 8.60 -0.58
CA ARG A 113 -5.96 8.93 0.76
C ARG A 113 -7.27 9.70 0.80
N PHE A 114 -7.64 10.38 -0.29
CA PHE A 114 -8.87 11.16 -0.40
C PHE A 114 -10.02 10.36 -1.01
N GLY A 115 -9.78 9.08 -1.36
CA GLY A 115 -10.76 8.22 -2.00
C GLY A 115 -10.93 8.52 -3.48
N ARG A 116 -9.98 9.25 -4.09
CA ARG A 116 -9.95 9.44 -5.54
C ARG A 116 -9.37 8.18 -6.16
N VAL A 117 -10.02 7.68 -7.20
CA VAL A 117 -9.64 6.44 -7.87
C VAL A 117 -9.12 6.73 -9.25
N ALA A 118 -7.87 6.37 -9.51
CA ALA A 118 -7.30 6.39 -10.84
C ALA A 118 -7.36 5.03 -11.49
N TYR A 119 -7.52 5.03 -12.80
CA TYR A 119 -7.56 3.81 -13.60
C TYR A 119 -7.13 4.08 -15.04
N ILE A 120 -6.62 3.04 -15.69
CA ILE A 120 -6.31 3.06 -17.12
C ILE A 120 -7.53 2.53 -17.87
N ALA A 121 -7.88 3.20 -18.97
CA ALA A 121 -8.92 2.71 -19.86
C ALA A 121 -8.45 2.69 -21.32
N SER A 122 -8.96 1.73 -22.10
CA SER A 122 -8.95 1.84 -23.56
C SER A 122 -10.29 2.42 -24.03
N LEU A 123 -10.27 3.12 -25.16
CA LEU A 123 -11.47 3.73 -25.75
C LEU A 123 -11.93 2.92 -26.97
N GLN A 124 -13.24 2.91 -27.20
CA GLN A 124 -13.82 2.30 -28.38
C GLN A 124 -13.29 2.98 -29.65
N ARG A 125 -12.89 2.16 -30.63
CA ARG A 125 -12.32 2.64 -31.89
C ARG A 125 -13.39 3.01 -32.91
N ASP A 126 -13.08 4.02 -33.72
CA ASP A 126 -13.87 4.33 -34.92
C ASP A 126 -13.55 3.33 -36.05
N GLU A 127 -14.44 3.23 -37.04
CA GLU A 127 -14.23 2.36 -38.19
C GLU A 127 -12.99 2.78 -38.98
N GLY A 128 -12.01 1.88 -39.10
CA GLY A 128 -10.73 2.13 -39.77
C GLY A 128 -9.55 2.51 -38.85
N GLU A 129 -9.79 2.76 -37.55
CA GLU A 129 -8.71 2.93 -36.57
C GLU A 129 -8.10 1.56 -36.22
N THR A 130 -6.79 1.40 -36.43
CA THR A 130 -6.08 0.14 -36.17
C THR A 130 -5.35 0.12 -34.83
N ILE A 131 -5.08 1.28 -34.26
CA ILE A 131 -4.29 1.42 -33.04
C ILE A 131 -5.22 1.74 -31.85
N PRO A 132 -5.11 1.03 -30.71
CA PRO A 132 -5.92 1.30 -29.54
C PRO A 132 -5.61 2.68 -28.94
N ILE A 133 -6.64 3.46 -28.62
CA ILE A 133 -6.51 4.70 -27.86
C ILE A 133 -6.65 4.36 -26.39
N SER A 134 -5.70 4.76 -25.55
CA SER A 134 -5.78 4.57 -24.10
C SER A 134 -5.58 5.87 -23.35
N GLY A 135 -6.05 5.94 -22.11
CA GLY A 135 -5.93 7.10 -21.25
C GLY A 135 -5.84 6.72 -19.79
N ALA A 136 -5.54 7.72 -18.98
CA ALA A 136 -5.60 7.71 -17.53
C ALA A 136 -6.72 8.65 -17.08
N TRP A 137 -7.61 8.16 -16.24
CA TRP A 137 -8.70 8.94 -15.64
C TRP A 137 -8.66 8.85 -14.13
N ARG A 138 -9.23 9.84 -13.47
CA ARG A 138 -9.43 9.92 -12.03
C ARG A 138 -10.88 10.21 -11.72
N ALA A 139 -11.52 9.31 -10.99
CA ALA A 139 -12.82 9.53 -10.36
C ALA A 139 -12.61 10.15 -8.98
N GLY A 140 -13.30 11.25 -8.69
CA GLY A 140 -13.40 11.82 -7.35
C GLY A 140 -14.33 10.98 -6.47
N PRO A 141 -14.24 11.14 -5.12
CA PRO A 141 -15.11 10.43 -4.19
C PRO A 141 -16.59 10.75 -4.38
N ASP A 142 -16.93 11.87 -5.02
CA ASP A 142 -18.30 12.29 -5.34
C ASP A 142 -18.76 11.86 -6.75
N GLY A 143 -17.95 11.05 -7.46
CA GLY A 143 -18.26 10.51 -8.78
C GLY A 143 -17.82 11.36 -9.96
N ASP A 144 -17.19 12.52 -9.71
CA ASP A 144 -16.65 13.37 -10.77
C ASP A 144 -15.45 12.71 -11.47
N VAL A 145 -15.62 12.35 -12.73
CA VAL A 145 -14.54 11.74 -13.53
C VAL A 145 -13.80 12.80 -14.33
N THR A 146 -12.51 12.94 -14.04
CA THR A 146 -11.58 13.85 -14.70
C THR A 146 -10.57 13.07 -15.52
N LEU A 147 -10.25 13.58 -16.70
CA LEU A 147 -9.16 13.07 -17.51
C LEU A 147 -7.84 13.56 -16.93
N ILE A 148 -6.92 12.64 -16.60
CA ILE A 148 -5.56 12.97 -16.17
C ILE A 148 -4.69 13.19 -17.42
N ALA A 149 -4.63 12.17 -18.26
CA ALA A 149 -3.82 12.20 -19.47
C ALA A 149 -4.43 11.28 -20.53
N LEU A 150 -4.51 11.76 -21.77
CA LEU A 150 -4.75 10.88 -22.91
C LEU A 150 -3.42 10.46 -23.50
N ALA A 151 -3.18 9.15 -23.62
CA ALA A 151 -2.29 8.64 -24.66
C ALA A 151 -3.11 8.59 -25.95
N ARG A 152 -3.38 9.77 -26.50
CA ARG A 152 -3.67 9.86 -27.93
C ARG A 152 -2.31 9.89 -28.62
N GLU A 153 -2.10 9.08 -29.64
CA GLU A 153 -0.86 9.00 -30.43
C GLU A 153 -0.41 10.34 -31.08
N ASP A 154 -1.14 11.43 -30.85
CA ASP A 154 -0.90 12.76 -31.41
C ASP A 154 -0.60 13.82 -30.34
N TRP A 155 -0.53 13.47 -29.04
CA TRP A 155 -0.26 14.46 -27.99
C TRP A 155 1.25 14.64 -27.79
N PHE A 156 1.72 15.82 -28.21
CA PHE A 156 3.11 16.22 -28.04
C PHE A 156 3.44 16.40 -26.57
N ILE A 157 4.56 15.80 -26.14
CA ILE A 157 5.10 16.11 -24.83
C ILE A 157 5.69 17.52 -24.90
N PRO A 158 5.27 18.45 -24.02
CA PRO A 158 5.74 19.83 -24.02
C PRO A 158 7.27 19.93 -24.04
N GLY A 159 7.82 20.70 -24.98
CA GLY A 159 9.27 20.83 -25.16
C GLY A 159 9.93 19.69 -25.95
N THR A 160 9.15 18.83 -26.61
CA THR A 160 9.66 17.73 -27.46
C THR A 160 8.93 17.64 -28.79
N SER A 161 9.49 16.86 -29.74
CA SER A 161 8.82 16.42 -30.96
C SER A 161 8.19 15.02 -30.84
N SER A 162 8.15 14.46 -29.63
CA SER A 162 7.71 13.08 -29.36
C SER A 162 6.26 13.04 -28.89
N VAL A 163 5.61 11.90 -29.13
CA VAL A 163 4.23 11.62 -28.70
C VAL A 163 4.19 10.43 -27.74
N ILE A 164 3.18 10.42 -26.87
CA ILE A 164 2.87 9.31 -25.96
C ILE A 164 2.35 8.13 -26.79
N GLY A 165 3.05 6.98 -26.74
CA GLY A 165 2.74 5.82 -27.58
C GLY A 165 1.79 4.80 -26.92
N HIS A 166 2.04 4.40 -25.68
CA HIS A 166 1.23 3.42 -24.95
C HIS A 166 1.50 3.49 -23.43
N PHE A 167 0.45 3.26 -22.61
CA PHE A 167 0.60 3.10 -21.15
C PHE A 167 0.98 1.64 -20.84
N ASP A 168 2.29 1.40 -20.66
CA ASP A 168 2.82 0.04 -20.62
C ASP A 168 2.66 -0.66 -19.27
N THR A 169 2.66 0.04 -18.13
CA THR A 169 2.86 -0.71 -16.88
C THR A 169 2.04 -0.27 -15.68
N THR A 170 1.92 1.00 -15.28
CA THR A 170 1.08 1.35 -14.11
C THR A 170 0.72 2.83 -14.07
N LEU A 171 -0.52 3.14 -13.69
CA LEU A 171 -0.98 4.48 -13.32
C LEU A 171 -1.03 4.54 -11.80
N PHE A 172 -0.29 5.47 -11.23
CA PHE A 172 -0.22 5.73 -9.80
C PHE A 172 -1.05 6.96 -9.50
N VAL A 173 -1.74 6.98 -8.36
CA VAL A 173 -2.14 8.24 -7.73
C VAL A 173 -1.62 8.21 -6.32
N ASN A 174 -0.73 9.14 -6.02
CA ASN A 174 -0.14 9.25 -4.69
C ASN A 174 -1.10 9.96 -3.74
N ALA A 175 -0.79 9.96 -2.44
CA ALA A 175 -1.59 10.64 -1.44
C ALA A 175 -1.80 12.15 -1.70
N ALA A 176 -0.91 12.83 -2.42
CA ALA A 176 -1.11 14.23 -2.83
C ALA A 176 -2.10 14.40 -4.01
N GLY A 177 -2.56 13.31 -4.63
CA GLY A 177 -3.42 13.33 -5.83
C GLY A 177 -2.68 13.49 -7.14
N GLN A 178 -1.36 13.42 -7.09
CA GLN A 178 -0.55 13.46 -8.29
C GLN A 178 -0.68 12.12 -8.96
N ALA A 179 -1.07 12.16 -10.22
CA ALA A 179 -1.05 10.97 -11.05
C ALA A 179 0.33 10.85 -11.69
N MET A 180 0.91 9.66 -11.62
CA MET A 180 2.14 9.35 -12.33
C MET A 180 2.00 8.08 -13.14
N PHE A 181 2.67 8.04 -14.26
CA PHE A 181 2.69 6.87 -15.13
C PHE A 181 3.98 6.83 -15.91
N SER A 182 4.37 5.62 -16.28
CA SER A 182 5.37 5.39 -17.31
C SER A 182 4.69 5.12 -18.64
N THR A 183 5.17 5.82 -19.68
CA THR A 183 4.76 5.60 -21.05
C THR A 183 5.98 5.41 -21.93
N SER A 184 5.85 4.55 -22.94
CA SER A 184 6.77 4.54 -24.08
C SER A 184 6.56 5.77 -24.95
N LEU A 185 7.65 6.39 -25.40
CA LEU A 185 7.62 7.44 -26.41
C LEU A 185 7.75 6.86 -27.81
N ARG A 186 7.06 7.46 -28.77
CA ARG A 186 7.25 7.16 -30.19
C ARG A 186 8.04 8.28 -30.85
N THR A 187 9.18 7.92 -31.43
CA THR A 187 9.85 8.72 -32.47
C THR A 187 9.71 8.02 -33.82
N ASP A 188 10.08 8.69 -34.91
CA ASP A 188 9.79 8.36 -36.32
C ASP A 188 10.30 7.00 -36.83
N SER A 189 10.90 6.14 -35.99
CA SER A 189 11.08 4.70 -36.32
C SER A 189 11.53 3.76 -35.18
N LEU A 190 11.62 4.19 -33.91
CA LEU A 190 11.97 3.30 -32.79
C LEU A 190 11.14 3.63 -31.52
N TRP A 191 10.81 2.58 -30.76
CA TRP A 191 10.12 2.64 -29.47
C TRP A 191 11.16 2.99 -28.39
N ASP A 192 11.44 4.26 -28.14
CA ASP A 192 12.50 4.67 -27.22
C ASP A 192 11.99 5.75 -26.24
N GLY A 193 11.91 5.38 -24.97
CA GLY A 193 11.87 6.31 -23.86
C GLY A 193 10.72 6.09 -22.88
N THR A 194 11.08 5.92 -21.60
CA THR A 194 10.17 6.11 -20.47
C THR A 194 10.10 7.59 -20.15
N VAL A 195 8.91 8.17 -20.04
CA VAL A 195 8.70 9.44 -19.33
C VAL A 195 7.98 9.12 -18.05
N ILE A 196 8.61 9.47 -16.94
CA ILE A 196 7.94 9.56 -15.65
C ILE A 196 7.25 10.93 -15.65
N VAL A 197 5.94 10.92 -15.83
CA VAL A 197 5.12 12.14 -15.88
C VAL A 197 4.46 12.35 -14.52
N GLY A 198 4.54 13.57 -13.97
CA GLY A 198 3.71 13.98 -12.82
C GLY A 198 2.78 15.13 -13.18
N GLU A 199 1.49 14.99 -12.81
CA GLU A 199 0.53 16.11 -12.80
C GLU A 199 0.47 16.72 -11.39
N ASN A 200 0.51 18.06 -11.31
CA ASN A 200 0.00 18.80 -10.15
C ASN A 200 -1.46 19.14 -10.41
N ALA A 201 -2.33 18.77 -9.48
CA ALA A 201 -3.78 18.95 -9.55
C ALA A 201 -4.23 20.26 -10.26
N GLY A 202 -4.67 20.13 -11.51
CA GLY A 202 -5.28 21.22 -12.26
C GLY A 202 -5.43 20.89 -13.74
N VAL A 203 -6.63 21.12 -14.28
CA VAL A 203 -7.04 20.82 -15.67
C VAL A 203 -6.19 21.55 -16.75
N ASP A 204 -5.29 22.45 -16.33
CA ASP A 204 -4.36 23.22 -17.17
C ASP A 204 -2.86 22.96 -16.86
N SER A 205 -2.53 21.93 -16.10
CA SER A 205 -1.15 21.67 -15.67
C SER A 205 -0.31 21.01 -16.78
N VAL A 206 0.91 21.51 -16.95
CA VAL A 206 1.91 20.98 -17.90
C VAL A 206 2.48 19.68 -17.30
N LEU A 207 2.46 18.59 -18.07
CA LEU A 207 3.08 17.32 -17.70
C LEU A 207 4.57 17.53 -17.30
N GLY A 208 4.90 17.27 -16.04
CA GLY A 208 6.28 17.37 -15.54
C GLY A 208 7.07 16.11 -15.88
N ILE A 209 8.15 16.24 -16.64
CA ILE A 209 9.06 15.13 -16.96
C ILE A 209 10.08 14.96 -15.82
N VAL A 210 10.09 13.80 -15.17
CA VAL A 210 11.09 13.46 -14.16
C VAL A 210 12.40 13.01 -14.82
N ALA A 211 12.37 11.96 -15.66
CA ALA A 211 13.53 11.48 -16.44
C ALA A 211 13.08 11.02 -17.83
N ARG A 212 13.98 11.09 -18.81
CA ARG A 212 13.76 10.59 -20.18
C ARG A 212 15.02 10.03 -20.81
N GLU A 213 14.86 9.14 -21.77
CA GLU A 213 15.95 8.62 -22.59
C GLU A 213 16.68 9.74 -23.35
N GLY A 214 18.01 9.62 -23.44
CA GLY A 214 18.87 10.60 -24.08
C GLY A 214 19.08 11.90 -23.29
N GLN A 215 18.37 12.13 -22.18
CA GLN A 215 18.68 13.23 -21.25
C GLN A 215 19.97 12.92 -20.50
N SER A 216 20.77 13.95 -20.22
CA SER A 216 21.94 13.85 -19.35
C SER A 216 21.56 13.22 -18.00
N ALA A 217 22.30 12.19 -17.59
CA ALA A 217 22.11 11.51 -16.33
C ALA A 217 22.93 12.23 -15.23
N PRO A 218 22.29 12.94 -14.29
CA PRO A 218 23.02 13.73 -13.29
C PRO A 218 23.98 12.88 -12.45
N GLY A 219 25.11 13.48 -12.08
CA GLY A 219 26.21 12.77 -11.41
C GLY A 219 27.12 11.98 -12.36
N THR A 220 26.85 12.00 -13.66
CA THR A 220 27.67 11.31 -14.68
C THR A 220 27.95 12.22 -15.87
N ASP A 221 28.86 11.80 -16.76
CA ASP A 221 29.11 12.39 -18.07
C ASP A 221 28.32 11.71 -19.21
N ALA A 222 27.33 10.88 -18.85
CA ALA A 222 26.52 10.06 -19.76
C ALA A 222 25.07 10.57 -19.87
N ALA A 223 24.28 9.90 -20.71
CA ALA A 223 22.85 10.09 -20.83
C ALA A 223 22.09 8.83 -20.41
N PHE A 224 20.85 8.98 -19.95
CA PHE A 224 19.98 7.86 -19.64
C PHE A 224 19.67 7.03 -20.89
N ARG A 225 19.66 5.71 -20.73
CA ARG A 225 19.22 4.73 -21.71
C ARG A 225 18.26 3.77 -21.02
N PHE A 226 16.97 3.86 -21.31
CA PHE A 226 15.96 3.06 -20.63
C PHE A 226 15.83 1.69 -21.27
N VAL A 227 16.82 0.82 -21.04
CA VAL A 227 16.74 -0.58 -21.44
C VAL A 227 16.08 -1.37 -20.31
N TYR A 228 14.88 -1.91 -20.56
CA TYR A 228 14.04 -2.62 -19.58
C TYR A 228 13.51 -1.69 -18.46
N TYR A 229 12.28 -1.18 -18.60
CA TYR A 229 11.58 -0.28 -17.67
C TYR A 229 11.70 -0.72 -16.19
N ARG A 230 12.49 -0.03 -15.36
CA ARG A 230 12.73 -0.38 -13.93
C ARG A 230 12.78 0.85 -13.00
N HIS A 231 11.63 1.31 -12.54
CA HIS A 231 11.52 2.39 -11.55
C HIS A 231 10.47 2.02 -10.50
N THR A 232 10.55 2.61 -9.32
CA THR A 232 9.43 2.57 -8.36
C THR A 232 8.32 3.50 -8.83
N GLY A 233 7.11 3.24 -8.35
CA GLY A 233 6.08 4.29 -8.31
C GLY A 233 6.60 5.52 -7.55
N PRO A 234 5.96 6.68 -7.74
CA PRO A 234 6.26 7.82 -6.89
C PRO A 234 5.79 7.57 -5.48
N SER A 235 6.63 7.92 -4.52
CA SER A 235 6.18 7.97 -3.15
C SER A 235 4.97 8.90 -2.95
N ASN A 236 4.35 8.80 -1.78
CA ASN A 236 3.26 9.68 -1.37
C ASN A 236 3.57 11.18 -1.47
N ALA A 237 4.86 11.56 -1.40
CA ALA A 237 5.32 12.94 -1.57
C ALA A 237 5.92 13.24 -2.97
N GLY A 238 5.87 12.29 -3.91
CA GLY A 238 6.32 12.49 -5.30
C GLY A 238 7.80 12.17 -5.56
N HIS A 239 8.52 11.62 -4.59
CA HIS A 239 9.88 11.10 -4.81
C HIS A 239 9.87 9.83 -5.66
N VAL A 240 10.88 9.63 -6.51
CA VAL A 240 10.96 8.44 -7.38
C VAL A 240 12.35 7.82 -7.33
N GLY A 241 12.41 6.49 -7.14
CA GLY A 241 13.62 5.69 -7.33
C GLY A 241 13.72 5.20 -8.78
N ILE A 242 14.88 5.42 -9.40
CA ILE A 242 15.11 5.11 -10.83
C ILE A 242 16.32 4.18 -10.94
N VAL A 243 16.13 3.01 -11.56
CA VAL A 243 17.23 2.12 -11.94
C VAL A 243 17.24 2.00 -13.45
N THR A 244 18.35 2.36 -14.07
CA THR A 244 18.41 2.36 -15.54
C THR A 244 19.85 2.23 -16.03
N THR A 245 20.00 2.02 -17.33
CA THR A 245 21.32 2.00 -17.96
C THR A 245 21.69 3.37 -18.53
N LEU A 246 22.95 3.50 -18.91
CA LEU A 246 23.55 4.70 -19.44
C LEU A 246 23.99 4.49 -20.89
N GLN A 247 24.11 5.60 -21.62
CA GLN A 247 24.76 5.64 -22.92
C GLN A 247 25.68 6.85 -23.01
N GLY A 248 26.83 6.68 -23.67
CA GLY A 248 27.81 7.73 -23.83
C GLY A 248 29.18 7.20 -24.23
N PRO A 249 30.12 8.09 -24.58
CA PRO A 249 31.45 7.70 -25.07
C PRO A 249 32.30 6.96 -24.02
N ASN A 250 32.05 7.20 -22.74
CA ASN A 250 32.79 6.61 -21.61
C ASN A 250 31.97 5.53 -20.87
N VAL A 251 30.84 5.11 -21.43
CA VAL A 251 30.01 4.04 -20.87
C VAL A 251 30.53 2.70 -21.37
N THR A 252 30.85 1.81 -20.43
CA THR A 252 31.32 0.45 -20.67
C THR A 252 30.41 -0.54 -19.92
N PRO A 253 30.45 -1.85 -20.23
CA PRO A 253 29.69 -2.87 -19.50
C PRO A 253 30.06 -3.04 -18.01
N ASP A 254 30.95 -2.20 -17.48
CA ASP A 254 31.41 -2.21 -16.09
C ASP A 254 30.94 -0.95 -15.32
N ASN A 255 30.23 -0.03 -16.00
CA ASN A 255 29.78 1.24 -15.44
C ASN A 255 28.47 1.77 -16.09
N GLU A 256 27.72 0.88 -16.75
CA GLU A 256 26.57 1.23 -17.56
C GLU A 256 25.28 1.28 -16.75
N GLU A 257 25.25 0.73 -15.54
CA GLU A 257 24.07 0.79 -14.66
C GLU A 257 24.19 1.84 -13.55
N GLY A 258 23.05 2.36 -13.10
CA GLY A 258 23.01 3.20 -11.90
C GLY A 258 21.64 3.27 -11.23
N VAL A 259 21.65 3.85 -10.04
CA VAL A 259 20.49 4.15 -9.21
C VAL A 259 20.42 5.66 -9.01
N TRP A 260 19.26 6.25 -9.27
CA TRP A 260 19.00 7.67 -9.07
C TRP A 260 17.77 7.88 -8.19
N ALA A 261 17.74 9.03 -7.51
CA ALA A 261 16.59 9.50 -6.75
C ALA A 261 16.11 10.83 -7.34
N TYR A 262 14.82 10.93 -7.63
CA TYR A 262 14.15 12.19 -7.92
C TYR A 262 13.47 12.72 -6.68
N THR A 263 13.68 14.01 -6.39
CA THR A 263 12.97 14.74 -5.35
C THR A 263 12.27 15.96 -5.95
N PRO A 264 10.95 16.13 -5.74
CA PRO A 264 10.23 17.32 -6.16
C PRO A 264 10.92 18.60 -5.69
N GLY A 265 11.11 19.56 -6.60
CA GLY A 265 11.79 20.83 -6.33
C GLY A 265 13.33 20.77 -6.26
N ALA A 266 13.92 19.61 -5.94
CA ALA A 266 15.39 19.44 -5.89
C ALA A 266 15.97 18.79 -7.16
N GLY A 267 15.17 18.03 -7.91
CA GLY A 267 15.58 17.35 -9.14
C GLY A 267 16.14 15.95 -8.91
N ILE A 268 16.90 15.43 -9.89
CA ILE A 268 17.49 14.09 -9.85
C ILE A 268 18.91 14.15 -9.27
N ARG A 269 19.23 13.21 -8.38
CA ARG A 269 20.61 12.91 -7.92
C ARG A 269 21.00 11.46 -8.22
N LEU A 270 22.29 11.23 -8.44
CA LEU A 270 22.88 9.89 -8.45
C LEU A 270 22.94 9.35 -7.01
N VAL A 271 22.53 8.10 -6.81
CA VAL A 271 22.59 7.38 -5.53
C VAL A 271 23.74 6.38 -5.54
N ALA A 272 23.84 5.58 -6.61
CA ALA A 272 24.91 4.60 -6.79
C ALA A 272 25.15 4.35 -8.27
N ARG A 273 26.38 4.00 -8.65
CA ARG A 273 26.73 3.62 -10.02
C ARG A 273 27.54 2.34 -10.03
N GLU A 274 27.36 1.56 -11.07
CA GLU A 274 28.17 0.38 -11.33
C GLU A 274 29.63 0.78 -11.49
N GLY A 275 30.54 -0.01 -10.91
CA GLY A 275 31.96 0.29 -10.87
C GLY A 275 32.39 1.25 -9.74
N ASP A 276 31.45 1.92 -9.06
CA ASP A 276 31.77 2.69 -7.84
C ASP A 276 31.96 1.76 -6.64
N ALA A 277 32.71 2.22 -5.65
CA ALA A 277 32.95 1.47 -4.41
C ALA A 277 31.63 1.10 -3.71
N ALA A 278 31.44 -0.19 -3.41
CA ALA A 278 30.27 -0.65 -2.69
C ALA A 278 30.50 -0.49 -1.16
N PRO A 279 29.67 0.29 -0.44
CA PRO A 279 29.88 0.55 0.99
C PRO A 279 29.97 -0.74 1.81
N ALA A 280 30.89 -0.78 2.77
CA ALA A 280 31.16 -1.94 3.63
C ALA A 280 31.49 -3.25 2.88
N MET A 281 31.78 -3.19 1.58
CA MET A 281 32.30 -4.27 0.76
C MET A 281 33.79 -4.05 0.47
N ASP A 282 34.52 -5.12 0.22
CA ASP A 282 35.87 -5.07 -0.36
C ASP A 282 35.76 -5.18 -1.89
N GLY A 283 35.16 -4.17 -2.52
CA GLY A 283 34.82 -4.23 -3.93
C GLY A 283 33.97 -3.06 -4.45
N VAL A 284 33.52 -3.22 -5.69
CA VAL A 284 32.67 -2.25 -6.41
C VAL A 284 31.30 -2.84 -6.70
N PHE A 285 30.31 -1.96 -6.93
CA PHE A 285 29.02 -2.37 -7.46
C PHE A 285 29.22 -3.05 -8.83
N ASN A 286 28.54 -4.17 -9.01
CA ASN A 286 28.60 -4.99 -10.21
C ASN A 286 27.33 -4.90 -11.06
N SER A 287 26.16 -4.84 -10.42
CA SER A 287 24.88 -4.73 -11.12
C SER A 287 23.74 -4.42 -10.15
N PHE A 288 22.71 -3.73 -10.65
CA PHE A 288 21.48 -3.38 -9.94
C PHE A 288 20.26 -4.13 -10.54
N TYR A 289 20.46 -5.37 -11.00
CA TYR A 289 19.46 -6.14 -11.77
C TYR A 289 18.14 -6.43 -11.01
N TYR A 290 17.01 -6.39 -11.75
CA TYR A 290 15.60 -6.51 -11.28
C TYR A 290 15.15 -5.34 -10.38
N PRO A 291 13.85 -4.96 -10.28
CA PRO A 291 13.44 -3.73 -9.58
C PRO A 291 13.66 -3.86 -8.06
N ARG A 292 14.91 -3.68 -7.65
CA ARG A 292 15.38 -3.70 -6.28
C ARG A 292 15.67 -2.27 -5.88
N VAL A 293 14.72 -1.37 -6.10
CA VAL A 293 14.74 -0.01 -5.57
C VAL A 293 13.40 0.25 -4.91
N SER A 294 13.41 0.97 -3.81
CA SER A 294 12.24 1.42 -3.07
C SER A 294 12.49 2.85 -2.60
N VAL A 295 11.45 3.67 -2.56
CA VAL A 295 11.53 5.06 -2.11
C VAL A 295 10.39 5.34 -1.15
N ASN A 296 10.68 5.95 0.00
CA ASN A 296 9.66 6.33 0.96
C ASN A 296 9.19 7.77 0.74
N ARG A 297 8.17 8.19 1.50
CA ARG A 297 7.61 9.56 1.46
C ARG A 297 8.61 10.68 1.82
N PHE A 298 9.75 10.35 2.42
CA PHE A 298 10.80 11.33 2.77
C PHE A 298 11.88 11.46 1.68
N GLY A 299 11.84 10.59 0.66
CA GLY A 299 12.83 10.56 -0.41
C GLY A 299 14.08 9.75 -0.08
N ASP A 300 14.04 8.96 0.99
CA ASP A 300 15.06 7.94 1.23
C ASP A 300 14.91 6.83 0.20
N VAL A 301 16.04 6.27 -0.24
CA VAL A 301 16.08 5.21 -1.24
C VAL A 301 16.73 3.98 -0.67
N ALA A 302 16.05 2.84 -0.74
CA ALA A 302 16.65 1.53 -0.51
C ALA A 302 16.88 0.86 -1.87
N PHE A 303 17.98 0.16 -2.04
CA PHE A 303 18.21 -0.66 -3.22
C PHE A 303 19.03 -1.90 -2.89
N ALA A 304 18.97 -2.92 -3.75
CA ALA A 304 19.89 -4.05 -3.67
C ALA A 304 20.76 -4.16 -4.92
N ALA A 305 22.01 -4.57 -4.70
CA ALA A 305 23.03 -4.63 -5.73
C ALA A 305 23.94 -5.82 -5.50
N ASP A 306 24.41 -6.40 -6.61
CA ASP A 306 25.52 -7.34 -6.58
C ASP A 306 26.85 -6.58 -6.58
N TYR A 307 27.88 -7.17 -5.99
CA TYR A 307 29.21 -6.56 -5.90
C TYR A 307 30.32 -7.54 -6.29
N ARG A 308 31.42 -7.00 -6.81
CA ARG A 308 32.59 -7.76 -7.27
C ARG A 308 33.90 -7.17 -6.71
N PRO A 309 35.01 -7.93 -6.70
CA PRO A 309 36.31 -7.42 -6.25
C PRO A 309 36.82 -6.25 -7.10
N ASN A 310 37.63 -5.39 -6.49
CA ASN A 310 38.22 -4.21 -7.15
C ASN A 310 39.11 -4.56 -8.36
N GLU A 311 39.74 -5.73 -8.36
CA GLU A 311 40.59 -6.22 -9.46
C GLU A 311 39.78 -6.75 -10.67
N GLY A 312 38.45 -6.68 -10.60
CA GLY A 312 37.54 -7.30 -11.56
C GLY A 312 37.27 -8.77 -11.26
N GLY A 313 36.42 -9.39 -12.07
CA GLY A 313 36.00 -10.78 -11.89
C GLY A 313 34.48 -10.93 -11.74
N ALA A 314 34.05 -12.14 -11.39
CA ALA A 314 32.64 -12.44 -11.16
C ALA A 314 32.11 -11.75 -9.89
N SER A 315 30.79 -11.54 -9.83
CA SER A 315 30.11 -11.16 -8.59
C SER A 315 30.46 -12.15 -7.48
N VAL A 316 30.77 -11.62 -6.30
CA VAL A 316 31.13 -12.39 -5.10
C VAL A 316 30.05 -12.35 -4.02
N GLY A 317 28.99 -11.57 -4.25
CA GLY A 317 27.88 -11.44 -3.32
C GLY A 317 26.87 -10.38 -3.74
N SER A 318 25.86 -10.22 -2.89
CA SER A 318 24.76 -9.27 -3.01
C SER A 318 24.60 -8.51 -1.69
N GLY A 319 24.10 -7.28 -1.76
CA GLY A 319 23.82 -6.47 -0.58
C GLY A 319 22.56 -5.64 -0.74
N VAL A 320 21.99 -5.26 0.41
CA VAL A 320 20.94 -4.25 0.51
C VAL A 320 21.57 -2.98 1.06
N PHE A 321 21.21 -1.86 0.47
CA PHE A 321 21.77 -0.55 0.74
C PHE A 321 20.64 0.46 0.92
N SER A 322 20.88 1.51 1.70
CA SER A 322 19.97 2.64 1.83
C SER A 322 20.71 3.96 1.66
N SER A 323 20.02 5.00 1.20
CA SER A 323 20.55 6.35 1.09
C SER A 323 19.47 7.33 1.51
N ALA A 324 19.69 8.00 2.63
CA ALA A 324 18.74 9.00 3.13
C ALA A 324 18.69 10.22 2.19
N ALA A 325 17.56 10.90 2.14
CA ALA A 325 17.39 12.10 1.34
C ALA A 325 18.45 13.16 1.68
N GLY A 326 19.11 13.71 0.65
CA GLY A 326 20.12 14.76 0.82
C GLY A 326 21.52 14.27 1.25
N THR A 327 21.76 12.96 1.34
CA THR A 327 23.10 12.40 1.63
C THR A 327 23.92 12.17 0.34
N GLU A 328 25.26 12.20 0.47
CA GLU A 328 26.19 12.06 -0.67
C GLU A 328 26.35 10.61 -1.19
N GLY A 329 25.82 9.61 -0.49
CA GLY A 329 25.96 8.22 -0.92
C GLY A 329 25.16 7.23 -0.07
N PRO A 330 25.21 5.94 -0.43
CA PRO A 330 24.49 4.90 0.28
C PRO A 330 25.31 4.31 1.44
N VAL A 331 24.61 3.67 2.37
CA VAL A 331 25.16 2.82 3.42
C VAL A 331 24.70 1.38 3.20
N ALA A 332 25.53 0.41 3.58
CA ALA A 332 25.15 -0.99 3.54
C ALA A 332 24.31 -1.36 4.76
N ILE A 333 23.22 -2.08 4.52
CA ILE A 333 22.30 -2.60 5.55
C ILE A 333 22.63 -4.06 5.85
N VAL A 334 22.76 -4.88 4.81
CA VAL A 334 23.16 -6.28 4.93
C VAL A 334 23.87 -6.74 3.66
N LYS A 335 24.81 -7.67 3.80
CA LYS A 335 25.52 -8.30 2.68
C LYS A 335 25.63 -9.81 2.81
N THR A 336 25.96 -10.47 1.69
CA THR A 336 26.19 -11.92 1.65
C THR A 336 27.16 -12.36 2.75
N GLY A 337 26.72 -13.33 3.55
CA GLY A 337 27.47 -13.92 4.66
C GLY A 337 27.21 -13.28 6.02
N ASP A 338 26.55 -12.12 6.08
CA ASP A 338 26.17 -11.49 7.36
C ASP A 338 25.21 -12.40 8.13
N ALA A 339 25.39 -12.48 9.45
CA ALA A 339 24.57 -13.31 10.31
C ALA A 339 23.18 -12.67 10.54
N ILE A 340 22.12 -13.44 10.36
CA ILE A 340 20.72 -13.00 10.58
C ILE A 340 20.23 -13.33 11.99
N SER A 341 20.82 -14.33 12.63
CA SER A 341 20.41 -14.75 13.98
C SER A 341 21.53 -15.49 14.69
N SER A 342 21.34 -15.75 16.00
CA SER A 342 22.19 -16.63 16.79
C SER A 342 22.15 -18.11 16.35
N MET A 343 21.27 -18.47 15.39
CA MET A 343 21.07 -19.84 14.91
C MET A 343 21.98 -20.23 13.73
N GLY A 344 22.96 -19.39 13.38
CA GLY A 344 23.94 -19.69 12.31
C GLY A 344 23.40 -19.50 10.88
N LEU A 345 22.30 -18.76 10.73
CA LEU A 345 21.75 -18.33 9.44
C LEU A 345 22.50 -17.11 8.93
N GLN A 346 22.77 -17.11 7.63
CA GLN A 346 23.46 -16.03 6.95
C GLN A 346 22.62 -15.50 5.79
N PHE A 347 22.72 -14.20 5.54
CA PHE A 347 22.14 -13.60 4.36
C PHE A 347 22.84 -14.15 3.11
N GLY A 348 22.06 -14.68 2.18
CA GLY A 348 22.54 -15.14 0.87
C GLY A 348 22.50 -14.01 -0.13
N SER A 349 21.29 -13.67 -0.58
CA SER A 349 21.03 -12.58 -1.52
C SER A 349 19.63 -12.01 -1.34
N ALA A 350 19.45 -10.74 -1.69
CA ALA A 350 18.12 -10.15 -1.75
C ALA A 350 17.30 -10.78 -2.89
N GLY A 351 15.97 -10.82 -2.72
CA GLY A 351 15.00 -11.22 -3.72
C GLY A 351 14.65 -10.09 -4.68
N ASN A 352 13.53 -10.24 -5.39
CA ASN A 352 13.10 -9.29 -6.42
C ASN A 352 12.18 -8.18 -5.91
N VAL A 353 11.87 -8.19 -4.61
CA VAL A 353 11.05 -7.17 -3.94
C VAL A 353 11.88 -6.58 -2.82
N LEU A 354 11.83 -5.25 -2.71
CA LEU A 354 12.45 -4.48 -1.65
C LEU A 354 11.46 -3.40 -1.26
N LEU A 355 11.14 -3.31 0.02
CA LEU A 355 10.18 -2.35 0.55
C LEU A 355 10.87 -1.49 1.58
N LEU A 356 10.76 -0.16 1.47
CA LEU A 356 11.30 0.79 2.43
C LEU A 356 10.14 1.56 3.08
N GLY A 357 9.98 1.39 4.39
CA GLY A 357 9.00 2.14 5.18
C GLY A 357 9.48 3.56 5.51
N SER A 358 8.54 4.41 5.93
CA SER A 358 8.81 5.77 6.44
C SER A 358 9.66 5.78 7.71
N THR A 359 9.64 4.70 8.50
CA THR A 359 10.47 4.52 9.70
C THR A 359 11.93 4.15 9.37
N GLY A 360 12.24 3.83 8.11
CA GLY A 360 13.53 3.32 7.68
C GLY A 360 13.64 1.80 7.68
N ASP A 361 12.57 1.09 8.08
CA ASP A 361 12.53 -0.37 8.03
C ASP A 361 12.56 -0.87 6.57
N ILE A 362 13.36 -1.91 6.31
CA ILE A 362 13.53 -2.50 5.00
C ILE A 362 13.08 -3.95 5.02
N VAL A 363 12.08 -4.29 4.22
CA VAL A 363 11.57 -5.66 4.10
C VAL A 363 11.93 -6.24 2.75
N ALA A 364 12.47 -7.46 2.75
CA ALA A 364 12.82 -8.18 1.53
C ALA A 364 12.61 -9.69 1.69
N PRO A 365 12.06 -10.38 0.68
CA PRO A 365 12.33 -11.78 0.47
C PRO A 365 13.83 -11.96 0.22
N VAL A 366 14.44 -13.00 0.79
CA VAL A 366 15.88 -13.26 0.66
C VAL A 366 16.15 -14.75 0.49
N THR A 367 17.28 -15.05 -0.17
CA THR A 367 17.88 -16.36 -0.03
C THR A 367 18.76 -16.38 1.23
N LEU A 368 18.76 -17.53 1.92
CA LEU A 368 19.56 -17.82 3.09
C LEU A 368 20.74 -18.71 2.71
N SER A 369 21.80 -18.60 3.51
CA SER A 369 22.95 -19.49 3.50
C SER A 369 23.37 -19.81 4.94
N GLY A 370 24.43 -20.61 5.10
CA GLY A 370 24.94 -21.03 6.41
C GLY A 370 24.56 -22.46 6.79
N SER A 371 24.76 -22.80 8.05
CA SER A 371 24.63 -24.19 8.53
C SER A 371 23.16 -24.62 8.58
N GLY A 372 22.86 -25.82 8.06
CA GLY A 372 21.50 -26.37 8.06
C GLY A 372 20.56 -25.77 7.01
N VAL A 373 21.07 -24.87 6.15
CA VAL A 373 20.34 -24.35 4.99
C VAL A 373 20.49 -25.30 3.79
N ASN A 374 19.38 -25.63 3.15
CA ASN A 374 19.28 -26.44 1.93
C ASN A 374 18.13 -25.92 1.04
N THR A 375 17.94 -26.52 -0.13
CA THR A 375 16.96 -26.05 -1.14
C THR A 375 15.49 -26.12 -0.71
N ALA A 376 15.18 -26.71 0.44
CA ALA A 376 13.83 -26.79 0.99
C ALA A 376 13.63 -25.87 2.21
N ASN A 377 14.60 -25.00 2.52
CA ASN A 377 14.52 -24.04 3.63
C ASN A 377 15.44 -22.81 3.44
N ASN A 378 15.82 -22.52 2.19
CA ASN A 378 16.78 -21.45 1.85
C ASN A 378 16.09 -20.14 1.49
N HIS A 379 14.79 -20.00 1.67
CA HIS A 379 14.09 -18.74 1.48
C HIS A 379 13.50 -18.20 2.78
N ALA A 380 13.46 -16.88 2.90
CA ALA A 380 12.88 -16.18 4.03
C ALA A 380 12.36 -14.80 3.64
N ILE A 381 11.54 -14.22 4.52
CA ILE A 381 11.25 -12.79 4.54
C ILE A 381 11.99 -12.22 5.74
N LEU A 382 12.84 -11.22 5.49
CA LEU A 382 13.55 -10.48 6.52
C LEU A 382 13.06 -9.04 6.59
N MET A 383 13.16 -8.48 7.78
CA MET A 383 13.09 -7.05 8.03
C MET A 383 14.42 -6.61 8.63
N ALA A 384 15.04 -5.59 8.04
CA ALA A 384 16.09 -4.83 8.69
C ALA A 384 15.46 -3.57 9.28
N ASP A 385 15.68 -3.30 10.57
CA ASP A 385 15.24 -2.03 11.13
C ASP A 385 16.18 -0.88 10.71
N ALA A 386 15.83 0.36 11.07
CA ALA A 386 16.66 1.53 10.79
C ALA A 386 18.08 1.47 11.42
N GLY A 387 18.29 0.62 12.43
CA GLY A 387 19.58 0.36 13.05
C GLY A 387 20.42 -0.71 12.34
N GLY A 388 19.84 -1.43 11.37
CA GLY A 388 20.44 -2.54 10.65
C GLY A 388 20.29 -3.88 11.36
N ASP A 389 19.50 -3.98 12.43
CA ASP A 389 19.22 -5.25 13.08
C ASP A 389 18.27 -6.07 12.22
N LEU A 390 18.64 -7.34 11.98
CA LEU A 390 17.90 -8.25 11.11
C LEU A 390 16.92 -9.10 11.91
N ASN A 391 15.64 -8.98 11.57
CA ASN A 391 14.57 -9.80 12.10
C ASN A 391 14.06 -10.78 11.04
N LEU A 392 13.94 -12.05 11.42
CA LEU A 392 13.37 -13.10 10.60
C LEU A 392 11.85 -13.13 10.78
N ILE A 393 11.09 -12.75 9.75
CA ILE A 393 9.62 -12.75 9.80
C ILE A 393 9.08 -14.15 9.54
N ALA A 394 9.52 -14.78 8.46
CA ALA A 394 9.07 -16.10 8.06
C ALA A 394 10.14 -16.80 7.23
N ARG A 395 10.16 -18.13 7.28
CA ARG A 395 11.16 -18.94 6.60
C ARG A 395 10.53 -20.20 6.00
N GLU A 396 10.94 -20.52 4.78
CA GLU A 396 10.60 -21.77 4.12
C GLU A 396 11.01 -22.98 4.98
N GLY A 397 10.11 -23.96 5.08
CA GLY A 397 10.28 -25.17 5.88
C GLY A 397 9.92 -25.01 7.36
N ASP A 398 9.78 -23.79 7.89
CA ASP A 398 9.35 -23.58 9.27
C ASP A 398 7.83 -23.79 9.42
N PRO A 399 7.34 -24.15 10.63
CA PRO A 399 5.90 -24.27 10.88
C PRO A 399 5.16 -22.97 10.50
N ALA A 400 4.05 -23.09 9.77
CA ALA A 400 3.24 -21.96 9.37
C ALA A 400 2.16 -21.68 10.44
N PRO A 401 2.27 -20.59 11.23
CA PRO A 401 1.37 -20.34 12.34
C PRO A 401 -0.09 -20.22 11.90
N GLY A 402 -1.00 -20.71 12.75
CA GLY A 402 -2.43 -20.83 12.43
C GLY A 402 -2.78 -22.09 11.61
N THR A 403 -1.81 -22.94 11.28
CA THR A 403 -2.01 -24.18 10.51
C THR A 403 -1.20 -25.35 11.08
N ASP A 404 -1.51 -26.57 10.63
CA ASP A 404 -0.66 -27.76 10.86
C ASP A 404 0.42 -27.96 9.77
N ALA A 405 0.56 -27.00 8.86
CA ALA A 405 1.46 -27.04 7.71
C ALA A 405 2.78 -26.31 7.99
N ARG A 406 3.65 -26.27 6.98
CA ARG A 406 4.91 -25.51 6.95
C ARG A 406 4.87 -24.50 5.83
N PHE A 407 5.63 -23.42 5.96
CA PHE A 407 5.88 -22.54 4.82
C PHE A 407 6.56 -23.35 3.71
N GLY A 408 5.97 -23.33 2.53
CA GLY A 408 6.53 -23.89 1.31
C GLY A 408 7.44 -22.87 0.63
N ASN A 409 7.58 -22.99 -0.69
CA ASN A 409 8.43 -22.09 -1.45
C ASN A 409 7.94 -20.62 -1.32
N MET A 410 8.79 -19.78 -0.73
CA MET A 410 8.52 -18.36 -0.47
C MET A 410 9.09 -17.41 -1.53
N ILE A 411 9.87 -17.90 -2.49
CA ILE A 411 10.39 -17.10 -3.60
C ILE A 411 9.93 -17.74 -4.91
N SER A 412 8.86 -17.17 -5.46
CA SER A 412 8.36 -17.50 -6.79
C SER A 412 8.55 -16.30 -7.72
N PRO A 413 8.79 -16.50 -9.02
CA PRO A 413 8.61 -15.42 -10.00
C PRO A 413 7.16 -14.90 -10.05
N ASP A 414 6.22 -15.64 -9.48
CA ASP A 414 4.80 -15.27 -9.37
C ASP A 414 4.59 -14.09 -8.42
N PRO A 415 3.88 -13.03 -8.86
CA PRO A 415 3.66 -11.84 -8.07
C PRO A 415 2.95 -12.05 -6.73
N PHE A 416 2.14 -13.09 -6.63
CA PHE A 416 1.33 -13.38 -5.45
C PHE A 416 2.15 -13.57 -4.16
N PHE A 417 3.40 -14.07 -4.25
CA PHE A 417 4.20 -14.46 -3.08
C PHE A 417 5.11 -13.35 -2.52
N SER A 418 4.67 -12.10 -2.60
CA SER A 418 5.49 -10.95 -2.22
C SER A 418 4.93 -10.22 -1.02
N PRO A 419 5.78 -9.68 -0.12
CA PRO A 419 5.32 -8.95 1.02
C PRO A 419 4.80 -7.55 0.64
N SER A 420 4.04 -6.95 1.54
CA SER A 420 3.80 -5.52 1.67
C SER A 420 4.17 -5.07 3.09
N LEU A 421 4.55 -3.81 3.21
CA LEU A 421 4.94 -3.14 4.46
C LEU A 421 4.03 -1.92 4.64
N ASN A 422 3.69 -1.56 5.87
CA ASN A 422 2.99 -0.31 6.15
C ASN A 422 3.80 0.62 7.05
N GLY A 423 3.32 1.86 7.24
CA GLY A 423 3.98 2.87 8.07
C GLY A 423 4.12 2.53 9.56
N ARG A 424 3.57 1.38 10.02
CA ARG A 424 3.67 0.89 11.40
C ARG A 424 4.70 -0.23 11.57
N GLY A 425 5.43 -0.60 10.52
CA GLY A 425 6.35 -1.73 10.56
C GLY A 425 5.66 -3.09 10.56
N GLN A 426 4.37 -3.15 10.18
CA GLN A 426 3.66 -4.41 10.00
C GLN A 426 3.91 -4.95 8.58
N VAL A 427 3.90 -6.27 8.43
CA VAL A 427 4.16 -6.93 7.13
C VAL A 427 3.05 -7.89 6.79
N VAL A 428 2.50 -7.79 5.59
CA VAL A 428 1.56 -8.78 5.04
C VAL A 428 2.24 -9.53 3.92
N PHE A 429 2.04 -10.84 3.82
CA PHE A 429 2.56 -11.63 2.72
C PHE A 429 1.71 -12.86 2.45
N SER A 430 1.67 -13.29 1.20
CA SER A 430 1.16 -14.60 0.84
C SER A 430 2.29 -15.61 0.73
N SER A 431 2.00 -16.87 1.05
CA SER A 431 2.98 -17.95 0.95
C SER A 431 2.32 -19.25 0.51
N ARG A 432 3.09 -20.10 -0.19
CA ARG A 432 2.71 -21.50 -0.34
C ARG A 432 2.88 -22.24 0.98
N LEU A 433 2.15 -23.33 1.11
CA LEU A 433 2.25 -24.28 2.19
C LEU A 433 2.82 -25.59 1.70
N SER A 434 3.43 -26.33 2.62
CA SER A 434 3.93 -27.67 2.38
C SER A 434 3.74 -28.53 3.63
N GLY A 435 3.91 -29.84 3.46
CA GLY A 435 3.80 -30.80 4.56
C GLY A 435 2.67 -31.80 4.37
N THR A 436 2.35 -32.53 5.44
CA THR A 436 1.33 -33.59 5.39
C THR A 436 -0.06 -32.97 5.30
N GLY A 437 -0.89 -33.48 4.38
CA GLY A 437 -2.26 -32.98 4.18
C GLY A 437 -2.36 -31.69 3.37
N VAL A 438 -1.22 -31.19 2.85
CA VAL A 438 -1.21 -30.07 1.91
C VAL A 438 -1.26 -30.58 0.47
N ASP A 439 -2.23 -30.11 -0.31
CA ASP A 439 -2.36 -30.32 -1.74
C ASP A 439 -2.84 -29.05 -2.45
N ALA A 440 -3.03 -29.10 -3.77
CA ALA A 440 -3.38 -27.93 -4.58
C ALA A 440 -4.74 -27.26 -4.24
N SER A 441 -5.53 -27.85 -3.34
CA SER A 441 -6.78 -27.24 -2.86
C SER A 441 -6.63 -26.46 -1.54
N ASN A 442 -5.44 -26.48 -0.92
CA ASN A 442 -5.20 -25.86 0.38
C ASN A 442 -3.75 -25.40 0.59
N ASP A 443 -3.02 -25.13 -0.49
CA ASP A 443 -1.58 -24.87 -0.48
C ASP A 443 -1.22 -23.39 -0.47
N SER A 444 -2.19 -22.46 -0.42
CA SER A 444 -1.90 -21.03 -0.31
C SER A 444 -2.60 -20.36 0.88
N ALA A 445 -1.94 -19.36 1.46
CA ALA A 445 -2.51 -18.53 2.52
C ALA A 445 -1.90 -17.13 2.56
N ILE A 446 -2.58 -16.22 3.27
CA ILE A 446 -2.18 -14.85 3.57
C ILE A 446 -1.88 -14.77 5.07
N TRP A 447 -0.73 -14.21 5.43
CA TRP A 447 -0.34 -13.92 6.82
C TRP A 447 -0.06 -12.43 7.01
N ALA A 448 -0.24 -11.99 8.25
CA ALA A 448 0.17 -10.68 8.72
C ALA A 448 1.09 -10.79 9.94
N TYR A 449 2.20 -10.07 9.91
CA TYR A 449 3.14 -9.87 11.00
C TYR A 449 2.86 -8.52 11.67
N ASP A 450 2.57 -8.54 12.97
CA ASP A 450 2.17 -7.35 13.73
C ASP A 450 3.32 -6.68 14.51
N GLY A 451 4.57 -7.07 14.25
CA GLY A 451 5.74 -6.63 15.02
C GLY A 451 6.16 -7.59 16.12
N GLY A 452 5.37 -8.64 16.42
CA GLY A 452 5.74 -9.68 17.38
C GLY A 452 5.30 -11.09 17.01
N ALA A 453 4.20 -11.25 16.27
CA ALA A 453 3.68 -12.55 15.88
C ALA A 453 3.08 -12.55 14.46
N LEU A 454 3.06 -13.74 13.86
CA LEU A 454 2.33 -14.00 12.63
C LEU A 454 0.88 -14.40 12.95
N ARG A 455 -0.07 -13.79 12.24
CA ARG A 455 -1.49 -14.13 12.25
C ARG A 455 -1.89 -14.63 10.87
N LEU A 456 -2.59 -15.77 10.82
CA LEU A 456 -3.19 -16.28 9.60
C LEU A 456 -4.44 -15.44 9.29
N ILE A 457 -4.54 -14.91 8.07
CA ILE A 457 -5.65 -14.06 7.62
C ILE A 457 -6.68 -14.89 6.86
N ALA A 458 -6.22 -15.65 5.86
CA ALA A 458 -7.05 -16.54 5.06
C ALA A 458 -6.19 -17.66 4.47
N ARG A 459 -6.79 -18.83 4.25
CA ARG A 459 -6.13 -20.00 3.64
C ARG A 459 -7.08 -20.72 2.69
N GLU A 460 -6.57 -21.16 1.55
CA GLU A 460 -7.28 -22.11 0.70
C GLU A 460 -7.72 -23.36 1.46
N GLY A 461 -8.92 -23.83 1.18
CA GLY A 461 -9.55 -24.96 1.88
C GLY A 461 -10.23 -24.61 3.21
N ASP A 462 -9.97 -23.43 3.80
CA ASP A 462 -10.71 -22.97 4.98
C ASP A 462 -12.06 -22.35 4.58
N SER A 463 -13.00 -22.30 5.53
CA SER A 463 -14.31 -21.69 5.31
C SER A 463 -14.40 -20.29 5.92
N ILE A 464 -14.93 -19.35 5.16
CA ILE A 464 -15.25 -17.98 5.59
C ILE A 464 -16.76 -17.85 5.72
N ASP A 465 -17.23 -17.21 6.80
CA ASP A 465 -18.61 -16.71 6.88
C ASP A 465 -18.72 -15.42 6.08
N VAL A 466 -19.49 -15.45 4.99
CA VAL A 466 -19.72 -14.29 4.12
C VAL A 466 -21.00 -13.53 4.46
N SER A 467 -21.71 -13.94 5.51
CA SER A 467 -22.92 -13.27 6.00
C SER A 467 -22.57 -12.22 7.06
N ASP A 468 -23.16 -11.03 6.95
CA ASP A 468 -23.11 -10.02 8.01
C ASP A 468 -24.09 -10.34 9.16
N ASP A 469 -24.97 -11.34 9.01
CA ASP A 469 -25.91 -11.78 10.05
C ASP A 469 -25.29 -12.89 10.91
N PRO A 470 -24.88 -12.59 12.17
CA PRO A 470 -24.28 -13.59 13.06
C PRO A 470 -25.25 -14.72 13.46
N HIS A 471 -26.54 -14.58 13.15
CA HIS A 471 -27.55 -15.61 13.40
C HIS A 471 -27.83 -16.49 12.18
N SER A 472 -27.29 -16.14 11.02
CA SER A 472 -27.46 -16.88 9.77
C SER A 472 -26.14 -16.93 9.00
N PRO A 473 -25.15 -17.72 9.47
CA PRO A 473 -23.86 -17.82 8.81
C PRO A 473 -23.98 -18.41 7.41
N ASP A 474 -23.27 -17.82 6.45
CA ASP A 474 -23.10 -18.30 5.08
C ASP A 474 -21.64 -18.74 4.90
N LEU A 475 -21.34 -19.99 5.25
CA LEU A 475 -19.98 -20.53 5.19
C LEU A 475 -19.63 -20.99 3.78
N ARG A 476 -18.57 -20.42 3.21
CA ARG A 476 -18.04 -20.79 1.90
C ARG A 476 -16.57 -21.19 1.98
N THR A 477 -16.22 -22.28 1.31
CA THR A 477 -14.85 -22.81 1.29
C THR A 477 -14.01 -22.11 0.23
N ILE A 478 -12.87 -21.55 0.65
CA ILE A 478 -11.94 -20.83 -0.21
C ILE A 478 -11.31 -21.80 -1.21
N GLU A 479 -11.45 -21.50 -2.50
CA GLU A 479 -10.77 -22.18 -3.60
C GLU A 479 -9.46 -21.48 -3.96
N SER A 480 -9.45 -20.14 -4.01
CA SER A 480 -8.23 -19.37 -4.25
C SER A 480 -8.29 -17.97 -3.61
N LEU A 481 -7.12 -17.40 -3.38
CA LEU A 481 -6.93 -16.08 -2.78
C LEU A 481 -6.11 -15.19 -3.71
N ASP A 482 -6.41 -13.89 -3.74
CA ASP A 482 -5.55 -12.89 -4.36
C ASP A 482 -5.53 -11.58 -3.54
N ALA A 483 -4.39 -10.91 -3.47
CA ALA A 483 -4.25 -9.64 -2.78
C ALA A 483 -3.21 -8.76 -3.49
N GLU A 484 -3.48 -7.47 -3.63
CA GLU A 484 -2.54 -6.54 -4.26
C GLU A 484 -1.40 -6.22 -3.28
N LEU A 485 -0.34 -7.03 -3.28
CA LEU A 485 0.83 -6.83 -2.42
C LEU A 485 1.99 -6.19 -3.21
N ARG A 486 3.16 -6.02 -2.58
CA ARG A 486 4.39 -5.38 -3.13
C ARG A 486 4.44 -3.87 -2.99
N SER A 487 3.79 -3.33 -1.97
CA SER A 487 3.88 -1.92 -1.64
C SER A 487 4.38 -1.74 -0.20
N SER A 488 5.12 -0.65 0.00
CA SER A 488 5.48 -0.12 1.32
C SER A 488 4.43 0.86 1.85
N ASN A 489 3.31 1.06 1.13
CA ASN A 489 2.32 2.11 1.27
C ASN A 489 2.86 3.54 1.12
N ASP A 490 4.18 3.71 1.15
CA ASP A 490 4.89 4.96 0.99
C ASP A 490 5.41 5.19 -0.42
N ASP A 491 5.53 4.13 -1.23
CA ASP A 491 6.02 4.11 -2.61
C ASP A 491 4.94 4.46 -3.67
N GLY A 492 3.74 4.81 -3.21
CA GLY A 492 2.57 5.17 -4.02
C GLY A 492 2.11 4.09 -5.01
N LEU A 493 2.55 2.84 -4.81
CA LEU A 493 2.00 1.68 -5.50
C LEU A 493 0.61 1.37 -4.94
N PRO A 494 -0.31 0.82 -5.76
CA PRO A 494 -1.55 0.28 -5.24
C PRO A 494 -1.26 -0.83 -4.21
N SER A 495 -2.05 -0.88 -3.16
CA SER A 495 -1.84 -1.81 -2.05
C SER A 495 -3.17 -2.34 -1.55
N GLY A 496 -3.23 -3.64 -1.28
CA GLY A 496 -4.26 -4.33 -0.53
C GLY A 496 -3.99 -4.28 0.97
N PHE A 497 -2.98 -3.54 1.43
CA PHE A 497 -2.64 -3.37 2.84
C PHE A 497 -2.52 -1.88 3.18
N ASN A 498 -3.10 -1.40 4.27
CA ASN A 498 -3.01 0.03 4.64
C ASN A 498 -2.24 0.29 5.95
N ASP A 499 -1.95 1.56 6.21
CA ASP A 499 -1.24 2.02 7.41
C ASP A 499 -2.02 1.81 8.71
N ARG A 500 -3.33 1.55 8.62
CA ARG A 500 -4.13 1.13 9.77
C ARG A 500 -3.91 -0.35 10.12
N GLY A 501 -3.42 -1.17 9.20
CA GLY A 501 -3.25 -2.61 9.36
C GLY A 501 -4.41 -3.44 8.79
N GLN A 502 -5.26 -2.84 7.95
CA GLN A 502 -6.35 -3.54 7.27
C GLN A 502 -5.85 -4.20 5.99
N ILE A 503 -6.42 -5.36 5.65
CA ILE A 503 -5.99 -6.19 4.52
C ILE A 503 -7.17 -6.45 3.61
N ALA A 504 -7.17 -5.85 2.41
CA ALA A 504 -8.12 -6.13 1.36
C ALA A 504 -7.65 -7.29 0.47
N PHE A 505 -8.50 -8.29 0.26
CA PHE A 505 -8.20 -9.42 -0.59
C PHE A 505 -9.44 -9.94 -1.33
N TYR A 506 -9.19 -10.62 -2.44
CA TYR A 506 -10.14 -11.38 -3.22
C TYR A 506 -10.14 -12.85 -2.77
N ALA A 507 -11.32 -13.47 -2.74
CA ALA A 507 -11.45 -14.92 -2.60
C ALA A 507 -12.43 -15.49 -3.63
N ALA A 508 -12.04 -16.55 -4.32
CA ALA A 508 -12.95 -17.45 -5.03
C ALA A 508 -13.31 -18.62 -4.13
N PHE A 509 -14.52 -19.15 -4.31
CA PHE A 509 -15.07 -20.23 -3.50
C PHE A 509 -15.40 -21.46 -4.34
N THR A 510 -15.32 -22.64 -3.73
CA THR A 510 -15.55 -23.93 -4.42
C THR A 510 -16.97 -24.11 -4.98
N ASP A 511 -17.91 -23.26 -4.60
CA ASP A 511 -19.28 -23.24 -5.14
C ASP A 511 -19.41 -22.39 -6.43
N GLY A 512 -18.30 -21.84 -6.92
CA GLY A 512 -18.23 -20.97 -8.10
C GLY A 512 -18.55 -19.51 -7.81
N THR A 513 -18.78 -19.14 -6.55
CA THR A 513 -18.95 -17.75 -6.13
C THR A 513 -17.60 -17.09 -5.80
N SER A 514 -17.60 -15.77 -5.61
CA SER A 514 -16.41 -15.01 -5.19
C SER A 514 -16.78 -13.80 -4.36
N GLY A 515 -15.79 -13.21 -3.70
CA GLY A 515 -15.96 -12.00 -2.89
C GLY A 515 -14.71 -11.14 -2.79
N VAL A 516 -14.93 -9.88 -2.43
CA VAL A 516 -13.92 -8.93 -1.97
C VAL A 516 -14.10 -8.74 -0.47
N PHE A 517 -13.04 -8.90 0.29
CA PHE A 517 -13.05 -8.85 1.75
C PHE A 517 -12.03 -7.87 2.29
N VAL A 518 -12.28 -7.34 3.48
CA VAL A 518 -11.29 -6.60 4.28
C VAL A 518 -11.15 -7.29 5.63
N SER A 519 -9.91 -7.57 6.03
CA SER A 519 -9.60 -8.06 7.37
C SER A 519 -9.00 -6.97 8.25
N ASP A 520 -9.50 -6.89 9.49
CA ASP A 520 -9.01 -6.01 10.56
C ASP A 520 -8.11 -6.77 11.57
N ALA A 521 -7.69 -8.00 11.24
CA ALA A 521 -7.04 -8.91 12.20
C ALA A 521 -5.73 -8.38 12.80
N VAL A 522 -5.05 -7.43 12.15
CA VAL A 522 -3.88 -6.71 12.70
C VAL A 522 -4.09 -5.19 12.69
N ALA A 523 -5.33 -4.73 12.47
CA ALA A 523 -5.64 -3.33 12.43
C ALA A 523 -5.53 -2.69 13.82
N ALA A 524 -4.92 -1.51 13.88
CA ALA A 524 -4.92 -0.71 15.09
C ALA A 524 -6.37 -0.27 15.41
N PRO A 525 -6.77 -0.25 16.70
CA PRO A 525 -8.01 0.39 17.11
C PRO A 525 -8.00 1.85 16.69
N LEU A 526 -9.15 2.38 16.26
CA LEU A 526 -9.28 3.80 16.00
C LEU A 526 -9.00 4.58 17.29
N PRO A 527 -8.13 5.60 17.26
CA PRO A 527 -7.97 6.50 18.39
C PRO A 527 -9.30 7.23 18.64
N LEU A 528 -9.44 7.77 19.86
CA LEU A 528 -10.57 8.64 20.15
C LEU A 528 -10.50 9.85 19.21
N ALA A 529 -11.58 10.11 18.46
CA ALA A 529 -11.59 11.20 17.48
C ALA A 529 -11.29 12.54 18.18
N GLY A 530 -10.30 13.27 17.68
CA GLY A 530 -9.87 14.56 18.23
C GLY A 530 -8.94 14.48 19.45
N ASP A 531 -8.57 13.29 19.93
CA ASP A 531 -7.56 13.09 20.98
C ASP A 531 -6.20 12.82 20.31
N TYR A 532 -5.44 13.89 20.09
CA TYR A 532 -4.19 13.91 19.31
C TYR A 532 -2.94 13.73 20.17
N ASP A 533 -3.01 14.00 21.47
CA ASP A 533 -1.93 13.63 22.40
C ASP A 533 -2.09 12.23 23.01
N ARG A 534 -3.23 11.56 22.74
CA ARG A 534 -3.57 10.20 23.19
C ARG A 534 -3.66 10.09 24.71
N ASP A 535 -4.05 11.16 25.40
CA ASP A 535 -4.26 11.16 26.85
C ASP A 535 -5.63 10.62 27.26
N GLY A 536 -6.50 10.33 26.28
CA GLY A 536 -7.85 9.80 26.46
C GLY A 536 -8.93 10.86 26.55
N PHE A 537 -8.59 12.14 26.37
CA PHE A 537 -9.52 13.27 26.45
C PHE A 537 -9.39 14.16 25.21
N VAL A 538 -10.51 14.78 24.81
CA VAL A 538 -10.51 15.80 23.75
C VAL A 538 -10.52 17.18 24.40
N THR A 539 -9.42 17.90 24.29
CA THR A 539 -9.12 19.15 25.01
C THR A 539 -8.50 20.21 24.08
N PRO A 540 -8.30 21.46 24.55
CA PRO A 540 -7.48 22.42 23.83
C PRO A 540 -6.01 22.01 23.67
N GLY A 541 -5.49 21.06 24.47
CA GLY A 541 -4.13 20.54 24.31
C GLY A 541 -3.94 19.79 22.99
N ASP A 542 -4.97 19.08 22.54
CA ASP A 542 -4.98 18.39 21.24
C ASP A 542 -4.91 19.36 20.06
N TYR A 543 -5.50 20.55 20.21
CA TYR A 543 -5.35 21.61 19.23
C TYR A 543 -3.90 22.07 19.09
N ASP A 544 -3.16 22.16 20.20
CA ASP A 544 -1.74 22.53 20.17
C ASP A 544 -0.91 21.45 19.45
N VAL A 545 -1.24 20.16 19.62
CA VAL A 545 -0.62 19.06 18.85
C VAL A 545 -0.88 19.24 17.36
N TRP A 546 -2.13 19.46 16.98
CA TRP A 546 -2.50 19.74 15.58
C TRP A 546 -1.80 20.96 15.01
N GLU A 547 -1.78 22.08 15.74
CA GLU A 547 -1.13 23.32 15.30
C GLU A 547 0.37 23.10 15.06
N SER A 548 1.02 22.34 15.95
CA SER A 548 2.45 22.02 15.83
C SER A 548 2.77 21.08 14.65
N ALA A 549 1.83 20.22 14.27
CA ALA A 549 1.98 19.23 13.21
C ALA A 549 1.39 19.68 11.87
N TYR A 550 0.72 20.83 11.79
CA TYR A 550 0.02 21.29 10.59
C TYR A 550 0.95 21.35 9.37
N GLY A 551 0.53 20.71 8.27
CA GLY A 551 1.28 20.62 7.02
C GLY A 551 2.36 19.52 7.00
N SER A 552 2.34 18.59 7.95
CA SER A 552 3.27 17.46 8.01
C SER A 552 2.60 16.12 7.64
N TRP A 553 3.42 15.17 7.19
CA TRP A 553 3.02 13.79 6.98
C TRP A 553 2.96 13.02 8.30
N ALA A 554 1.97 12.15 8.45
CA ALA A 554 1.80 11.28 9.61
C ALA A 554 1.48 9.84 9.16
N VAL A 555 1.74 8.88 10.04
CA VAL A 555 1.15 7.53 9.90
C VAL A 555 -0.35 7.69 10.13
N SER A 556 -1.18 7.00 9.34
CA SER A 556 -2.63 7.14 9.40
C SER A 556 -3.19 6.92 10.80
N TYR A 557 -4.01 7.86 11.28
CA TYR A 557 -4.58 7.87 12.63
C TYR A 557 -3.52 7.97 13.76
N GLU A 558 -2.32 8.47 13.45
CA GLU A 558 -1.29 8.77 14.44
C GLU A 558 -1.00 10.27 14.55
N GLY A 559 -0.63 10.71 15.75
CA GLY A 559 -0.46 12.13 16.04
C GLY A 559 -1.75 12.91 15.79
N ALA A 560 -1.64 14.01 15.03
CA ALA A 560 -2.77 14.91 14.73
C ALA A 560 -3.52 14.62 13.44
N ASP A 561 -3.29 13.46 12.80
CA ASP A 561 -4.06 13.00 11.64
C ASP A 561 -5.35 12.32 12.11
N GLY A 562 -6.38 13.14 12.36
CA GLY A 562 -7.66 12.69 12.89
C GLY A 562 -8.60 12.08 11.86
N ASN A 563 -8.46 12.42 10.58
CA ASN A 563 -9.25 11.82 9.52
C ASN A 563 -8.61 10.53 8.97
N GLY A 564 -7.33 10.28 9.31
CA GLY A 564 -6.56 9.09 8.96
C GLY A 564 -6.03 9.09 7.54
N ASP A 565 -5.99 10.25 6.87
CA ASP A 565 -5.54 10.35 5.48
C ASP A 565 -4.00 10.36 5.36
N GLY A 566 -3.28 10.45 6.49
CA GLY A 566 -1.83 10.44 6.55
C GLY A 566 -1.18 11.82 6.39
N PHE A 567 -1.95 12.91 6.42
CA PHE A 567 -1.44 14.27 6.34
C PHE A 567 -2.22 15.25 7.21
N VAL A 568 -1.52 15.95 8.09
CA VAL A 568 -2.15 16.84 9.07
C VAL A 568 -2.55 18.16 8.41
N ASP A 569 -3.85 18.38 8.21
CA ASP A 569 -4.40 19.59 7.60
C ASP A 569 -5.71 20.09 8.24
N ALA A 570 -6.44 20.95 7.54
CA ALA A 570 -7.67 21.55 8.05
C ALA A 570 -8.83 20.55 8.25
N ALA A 571 -8.81 19.40 7.57
CA ALA A 571 -9.77 18.33 7.78
C ALA A 571 -9.61 17.70 9.17
N ASP A 572 -8.37 17.55 9.66
CA ASP A 572 -8.12 17.06 11.01
C ASP A 572 -8.56 18.05 12.08
N TYR A 573 -8.39 19.35 11.83
CA TYR A 573 -8.98 20.35 12.70
C TYR A 573 -10.50 20.21 12.81
N ALA A 574 -11.18 19.86 11.71
CA ALA A 574 -12.62 19.64 11.73
C ALA A 574 -12.98 18.43 12.62
N VAL A 575 -12.21 17.34 12.56
CA VAL A 575 -12.38 16.17 13.43
C VAL A 575 -12.25 16.56 14.91
N TRP A 576 -11.16 17.26 15.28
CA TRP A 576 -10.96 17.75 16.65
C TRP A 576 -12.10 18.67 17.08
N ARG A 577 -12.47 19.65 16.24
CA ARG A 577 -13.51 20.63 16.55
C ARG A 577 -14.85 19.96 16.84
N ASP A 578 -15.25 19.01 16.00
CA ASP A 578 -16.56 18.34 16.10
C ASP A 578 -16.60 17.41 17.33
N ALA A 579 -15.48 16.73 17.62
CA ALA A 579 -15.32 15.94 18.84
C ALA A 579 -15.35 16.82 20.11
N TYR A 580 -14.60 17.94 20.10
CA TYR A 580 -14.54 18.87 21.22
C TYR A 580 -15.90 19.51 21.52
N GLN A 581 -16.67 19.87 20.48
CA GLN A 581 -18.04 20.37 20.65
C GLN A 581 -18.95 19.35 21.33
N THR A 582 -18.80 18.07 21.00
CA THR A 582 -19.56 16.98 21.63
C THR A 582 -19.24 16.87 23.12
N VAL A 583 -17.96 16.99 23.50
CA VAL A 583 -17.53 17.02 24.91
C VAL A 583 -18.14 18.22 25.64
N VAL A 584 -18.02 19.44 25.09
CA VAL A 584 -18.53 20.67 25.73
C VAL A 584 -20.05 20.65 25.90
N GLN A 585 -20.80 20.06 24.96
CA GLN A 585 -22.26 19.93 25.08
C GLN A 585 -22.70 18.84 26.07
N SER A 586 -21.89 17.81 26.27
CA SER A 586 -22.19 16.71 27.20
C SER A 586 -21.94 17.04 28.66
N VAL A 587 -21.24 18.15 28.96
CA VAL A 587 -21.12 18.71 30.31
C VAL A 587 -22.48 19.31 30.69
N PRO A 588 -23.26 18.72 31.62
CA PRO A 588 -24.50 19.33 32.06
C PRO A 588 -24.17 20.69 32.66
N GLU A 589 -24.92 21.74 32.28
CA GLU A 589 -24.76 23.06 32.89
C GLU A 589 -24.69 22.87 34.41
N PRO A 590 -23.69 23.47 35.10
CA PRO A 590 -23.60 23.29 36.53
C PRO A 590 -24.94 23.70 37.12
N SER A 591 -25.52 22.81 37.93
CA SER A 591 -26.74 23.01 38.72
C SER A 591 -26.69 24.26 39.65
N GLY A 592 -25.69 25.13 39.49
CA GLY A 592 -25.44 26.36 40.24
C GLY A 592 -26.41 27.50 39.96
N LEU A 593 -27.22 27.48 38.89
CA LEU A 593 -28.24 28.53 38.69
C LEU A 593 -29.54 28.29 39.48
N SER A 594 -29.79 27.08 40.00
CA SER A 594 -30.86 26.85 40.98
C SER A 594 -30.46 27.23 42.42
N GLY A 595 -29.17 27.45 42.68
CA GLY A 595 -28.66 27.86 44.00
C GLY A 595 -28.78 29.36 44.29
N LEU A 596 -28.84 30.22 43.27
CA LEU A 596 -28.87 31.67 43.46
C LEU A 596 -30.28 32.25 43.73
N ALA A 597 -31.34 31.50 43.37
CA ALA A 597 -32.73 31.92 43.65
C ALA A 597 -33.18 31.65 45.10
N VAL A 598 -32.47 30.79 45.85
CA VAL A 598 -32.78 30.50 47.27
C VAL A 598 -32.05 31.44 48.23
N ALA A 599 -30.97 32.10 47.80
CA ALA A 599 -30.22 33.06 48.62
C ALA A 599 -30.86 34.47 48.69
N LEU A 600 -31.73 34.84 47.74
CA LEU A 600 -32.46 36.12 47.76
C LEU A 600 -33.82 36.07 48.48
N ALA A 601 -34.35 34.87 48.79
CA ALA A 601 -35.56 34.72 49.62
C ALA A 601 -35.27 34.74 51.15
N ALA A 602 -34.02 34.46 51.57
CA ALA A 602 -33.63 34.47 52.98
C ALA A 602 -33.24 35.87 53.52
N ALA A 603 -33.04 36.87 52.65
CA ALA A 603 -32.70 38.24 53.04
C ALA A 603 -33.94 39.15 53.27
N ALA A 604 -35.15 38.72 52.90
CA ALA A 604 -36.38 39.52 53.04
C ALA A 604 -37.12 39.35 54.39
N PHE A 605 -36.69 38.44 55.28
CA PHE A 605 -37.35 38.17 56.57
C PHE A 605 -36.57 38.60 57.83
N ARG A 606 -35.51 39.39 57.71
CA ARG A 606 -34.83 40.03 58.86
C ARG A 606 -34.77 41.55 58.74
N ARG A 607 -35.92 42.22 58.80
CA ARG A 607 -36.04 43.60 59.35
C ARG A 607 -37.52 43.98 59.58
N ARG A 608 -38.04 43.63 60.77
CA ARG A 608 -39.09 44.38 61.48
C ARG A 608 -38.79 44.34 62.99
N ARG A 609 -38.23 45.44 63.48
CA ARG A 609 -38.57 46.08 64.75
C ARG A 609 -38.56 47.58 64.50
#